data_AF-A0A811VAF8-F1
#
_entry.id   AF-A0A811VAF8-F1
#
_cell.length_a   1.000
_cell.length_b   1.000
_cell.length_c   1.000
_cell.angle_alpha   90.00
_cell.angle_beta   90.00
_cell.angle_gamma   90.00
#
_symmetry.space_group_name_H-M   'P 1'
#
loop_
_entity.id
_entity.type
_entity.pdbx_description
1 polymer ?
#
loop_
_entity_poly.entity_id
_entity_poly.type
_entity_poly.pdbx_seq_one_letter_code
_entity_poly.pdbx_strand_id
1 'polypeptide(L)'
;MTDPEPDFNSLLDNIVLAEENLNREGYEEGLEEGRARGIKEGYQLGYAQGVQLGAELGEIYALVVYQQTKAHSEKIQRALQQLRKSIDDFPRDNNPEADIIGAVESIRNQFKRVRILTAGKVGKVVKKVSDNSSSVEQKDKDLSF
;
A
#
# COMPACT_ATOMS: atom_id res chain seq x y z
N MET A 1 16.95 -9.30 48.07
CA MET A 1 16.98 -8.02 48.79
C MET A 1 15.53 -7.69 49.06
N THR A 2 15.10 -7.74 50.32
CA THR A 2 13.74 -7.38 50.74
C THR A 2 13.64 -5.87 50.76
N ASP A 3 12.68 -5.31 50.02
CA ASP A 3 12.38 -3.88 50.12
C ASP A 3 12.07 -3.54 51.59
N PRO A 4 12.57 -2.40 52.10
CA PRO A 4 12.29 -1.98 53.47
C PRO A 4 10.78 -1.78 53.64
N GLU A 5 10.24 -2.18 54.81
CA GLU A 5 8.82 -1.93 55.09
C GLU A 5 8.51 -0.43 54.94
N PRO A 6 7.38 -0.07 54.29
CA PRO A 6 7.02 1.32 54.09
C PRO A 6 6.81 1.99 55.45
N ASP A 7 7.52 3.10 55.67
CA ASP A 7 7.33 3.86 56.90
C ASP A 7 5.95 4.54 56.92
N PHE A 8 5.53 5.01 58.10
CA PHE A 8 4.21 5.62 58.28
C PHE A 8 3.99 6.83 57.36
N ASN A 9 5.04 7.60 57.08
CA ASN A 9 4.95 8.77 56.20
C ASN A 9 4.71 8.35 54.74
N SER A 10 5.39 7.31 54.27
CA SER A 10 5.21 6.74 52.93
C SER A 10 3.79 6.22 52.73
N LEU A 11 3.20 5.60 53.76
CA LEU A 11 1.80 5.16 53.72
C LEU A 11 0.82 6.34 53.63
N LEU A 12 1.07 7.42 54.37
CA LEU A 12 0.24 8.63 54.28
C LEU A 12 0.40 9.34 52.94
N ASP A 13 1.61 9.44 52.42
CA ASP A 13 1.90 10.02 51.11
C ASP A 13 1.18 9.22 50.01
N ASN A 14 1.18 7.88 50.09
CA ASN A 14 0.43 7.04 49.15
C ASN A 14 -1.09 7.27 49.21
N ILE A 15 -1.66 7.55 50.38
CA ILE A 15 -3.10 7.85 50.52
C ILE A 15 -3.41 9.25 49.99
N VAL A 16 -2.62 10.25 50.39
CA VAL A 16 -2.84 11.65 50.01
C VAL A 16 -2.63 11.85 48.50
N LEU A 17 -1.63 11.18 47.92
CA LEU A 17 -1.30 11.24 46.50
C LEU A 17 -1.92 10.08 45.70
N ALA A 18 -2.88 9.34 46.27
CA ALA A 18 -3.46 8.16 45.63
C ALA A 18 -4.00 8.46 44.22
N GLU A 19 -4.71 9.58 44.05
CA GLU A 19 -5.24 9.98 42.74
C GLU A 19 -4.13 10.31 41.74
N GLU A 20 -3.11 11.04 42.15
CA GLU A 20 -1.98 11.41 41.28
C GLU A 20 -1.16 10.16 40.89
N ASN A 21 -0.95 9.24 41.83
CA ASN A 21 -0.29 7.97 41.58
C ASN A 21 -1.08 7.10 40.61
N LEU A 22 -2.40 6.93 40.82
CA LEU A 22 -3.24 6.15 39.91
C LEU A 22 -3.32 6.78 38.51
N ASN A 23 -3.40 8.11 38.41
CA ASN A 23 -3.38 8.81 37.13
C ASN A 23 -2.04 8.62 36.40
N ARG A 24 -0.93 8.70 37.13
CA ARG A 24 0.41 8.49 36.57
C ARG A 24 0.60 7.04 36.12
N GLU A 25 0.22 6.07 36.94
CA GLU A 25 0.27 4.64 36.61
C GLU A 25 -0.60 4.33 35.40
N GLY A 26 -1.85 4.79 35.36
CA GLY A 26 -2.75 4.58 34.23
C GLY A 26 -2.27 5.25 32.93
N TYR A 27 -1.61 6.41 33.04
CA TYR A 27 -0.97 7.05 31.89
C TYR A 27 0.23 6.24 31.37
N GLU A 28 1.11 5.81 32.27
CA GLU A 28 2.29 5.00 31.93
C GLU A 28 1.88 3.66 31.30
N GLU A 29 0.92 2.96 31.91
CA GLU A 29 0.34 1.71 31.38
C GLU A 29 -0.29 1.94 30.00
N GLY A 30 -1.16 2.94 29.87
CA GLY A 30 -1.82 3.24 28.60
C GLY A 30 -0.85 3.63 27.48
N LEU A 31 0.22 4.36 27.81
CA LEU A 31 1.28 4.73 26.87
C LEU A 31 2.08 3.50 26.44
N GLU A 32 2.46 2.64 27.37
CA GLU A 32 3.22 1.41 27.08
C GLU A 32 2.40 0.45 26.23
N GLU A 33 1.14 0.19 26.60
CA GLU A 33 0.24 -0.65 25.83
C GLU A 33 -0.03 -0.08 24.43
N GLY A 34 -0.30 1.22 24.35
CA GLY A 34 -0.54 1.91 23.08
C GLY A 34 0.66 1.83 22.15
N ARG A 35 1.87 2.01 22.68
CA ARG A 35 3.12 1.89 21.94
C ARG A 35 3.36 0.46 21.46
N ALA A 36 3.20 -0.52 22.35
CA ALA A 36 3.39 -1.93 22.01
C ALA A 36 2.41 -2.38 20.91
N ARG A 37 1.14 -1.97 21.01
CA ARG A 37 0.11 -2.24 20.02
C ARG A 37 0.42 -1.57 18.67
N GLY A 38 0.75 -0.28 18.70
CA GLY A 38 1.07 0.49 17.48
C GLY A 38 2.27 -0.07 16.72
N ILE A 39 3.32 -0.50 17.42
CA ILE A 39 4.49 -1.14 16.78
C ILE A 39 4.08 -2.46 16.13
N LYS A 40 3.31 -3.30 16.83
CA LYS A 40 2.87 -4.59 16.32
C LYS A 40 1.99 -4.45 15.09
N GLU A 41 0.97 -3.58 15.14
CA GLU A 41 0.04 -3.35 14.04
C GLU A 41 0.77 -2.73 12.84
N GLY A 42 1.60 -1.71 13.06
CA GLY A 42 2.39 -1.06 12.02
C GLY A 42 3.33 -2.04 11.32
N TYR A 43 4.01 -2.90 12.07
CA TYR A 43 4.88 -3.94 11.52
C TYR A 43 4.09 -4.94 10.67
N GLN A 44 2.98 -5.47 11.19
CA GLN A 44 2.16 -6.46 10.48
C GLN A 44 1.60 -5.89 9.18
N LEU A 45 1.08 -4.67 9.21
CA LEU A 45 0.54 -4.01 8.02
C LEU A 45 1.65 -3.74 6.99
N GLY A 46 2.77 -3.14 7.42
CA GLY A 46 3.89 -2.85 6.54
C GLY A 46 4.49 -4.11 5.91
N TYR A 47 4.62 -5.18 6.68
CA TYR A 47 5.10 -6.47 6.18
C TYR A 47 4.15 -7.07 5.13
N ALA A 48 2.84 -7.10 5.42
CA ALA A 48 1.85 -7.64 4.49
C ALA A 48 1.81 -6.85 3.17
N GLN A 49 1.82 -5.51 3.25
CA GLN A 49 1.85 -4.64 2.08
C GLN A 49 3.17 -4.79 1.29
N GLY A 50 4.31 -4.88 2.00
CA GLY A 50 5.61 -5.08 1.39
C GLY A 50 5.71 -6.40 0.62
N VAL A 51 5.20 -7.49 1.19
CA VAL A 51 5.14 -8.80 0.50
C VAL A 51 4.25 -8.71 -0.75
N GLN A 52 3.07 -8.12 -0.63
CA GLN A 52 2.16 -7.95 -1.77
C GLN A 52 2.80 -7.14 -2.90
N LEU A 53 3.47 -6.04 -2.55
CA LEU A 53 4.15 -5.20 -3.52
C LEU A 53 5.36 -5.92 -4.16
N GLY A 54 6.16 -6.62 -3.35
CA GLY A 54 7.29 -7.41 -3.85
C GLY A 54 6.85 -8.51 -4.82
N ALA A 55 5.73 -9.17 -4.54
CA ALA A 55 5.15 -10.16 -5.44
C ALA A 55 4.70 -9.53 -6.78
N GLU A 56 4.02 -8.38 -6.73
CA GLU A 56 3.62 -7.64 -7.93
C GLU A 56 4.84 -7.24 -8.79
N LEU A 57 5.87 -6.66 -8.17
CA LEU A 57 7.09 -6.28 -8.88
C LEU A 57 7.81 -7.50 -9.48
N GLY A 58 7.84 -8.62 -8.76
CA GLY A 58 8.40 -9.88 -9.24
C GLY A 58 7.66 -10.43 -10.45
N GLU A 59 6.32 -10.42 -10.44
CA GLU A 59 5.49 -10.83 -11.57
C GLU A 59 5.74 -9.95 -12.80
N ILE A 60 5.74 -8.62 -12.61
CA ILE A 60 6.03 -7.68 -13.69
C ILE A 60 7.43 -7.93 -14.25
N TYR A 61 8.43 -8.11 -13.40
CA TYR A 61 9.81 -8.37 -13.82
C TYR A 61 9.91 -9.66 -14.65
N ALA A 62 9.29 -10.75 -14.19
CA ALA A 62 9.26 -12.02 -14.92
C ALA A 62 8.63 -11.86 -16.30
N LEU A 63 7.52 -11.11 -16.40
CA LEU A 63 6.89 -10.79 -17.68
C LEU A 63 7.79 -9.95 -18.58
N VAL A 64 8.52 -8.97 -18.05
CA VAL A 64 9.47 -8.18 -18.83
C VAL A 64 10.58 -9.07 -19.40
N VAL A 65 11.18 -9.93 -18.57
CA VAL A 65 12.22 -10.88 -19.01
C VAL A 65 11.69 -11.80 -20.11
N TYR A 66 10.49 -12.37 -19.92
CA TYR A 66 9.85 -13.19 -20.94
C TYR A 66 9.55 -12.42 -22.24
N GLN A 67 9.10 -11.18 -22.16
CA GLN A 67 8.84 -10.38 -23.35
C GLN A 67 10.13 -9.96 -24.07
N GLN A 68 11.24 -9.82 -23.35
CA GLN A 68 12.55 -9.53 -23.94
C GLN A 68 13.10 -10.69 -24.79
N THR A 69 12.67 -11.94 -24.57
CA THR A 69 13.08 -13.07 -25.43
C THR A 69 12.34 -13.10 -26.78
N LYS A 70 11.29 -12.30 -26.95
CA LYS A 70 10.51 -12.23 -28.18
C LYS A 70 10.98 -11.09 -29.08
N ALA A 71 10.84 -11.28 -30.39
CA ALA A 71 11.10 -10.23 -31.37
C ALA A 71 9.99 -9.16 -31.31
N HIS A 72 10.36 -7.94 -30.95
CA HIS A 72 9.47 -6.79 -30.87
C HIS A 72 10.02 -5.61 -31.69
N SER A 73 9.16 -4.63 -31.99
CA SER A 73 9.59 -3.35 -32.54
C SER A 73 10.50 -2.61 -31.54
N GLU A 74 11.43 -1.79 -32.05
CA GLU A 74 12.31 -0.94 -31.21
C GLU A 74 11.53 -0.13 -30.17
N LYS A 75 10.33 0.35 -30.53
CA LYS A 75 9.47 1.11 -29.60
C LYS A 75 9.09 0.30 -28.36
N ILE A 76 8.80 -0.99 -28.54
CA ILE A 76 8.42 -1.90 -27.45
C ILE A 76 9.66 -2.30 -26.67
N GLN A 77 10.79 -2.55 -27.34
CA GLN A 77 12.05 -2.86 -26.67
C GLN A 77 12.52 -1.72 -25.76
N ARG A 78 12.44 -0.46 -26.23
CA ARG A 78 12.74 0.71 -25.40
C ARG A 78 11.80 0.83 -24.20
N ALA A 79 10.51 0.59 -24.39
CA ALA A 79 9.53 0.61 -23.30
C ALA A 79 9.80 -0.50 -22.25
N LEU A 80 10.16 -1.71 -22.70
CA LEU A 80 10.56 -2.82 -21.82
C LEU A 80 11.85 -2.50 -21.06
N GLN A 81 12.83 -1.88 -21.70
CA GLN A 81 14.09 -1.49 -21.06
C GLN A 81 13.87 -0.40 -20.00
N GLN A 82 13.01 0.59 -20.29
CA GLN A 82 12.63 1.61 -19.32
C GLN A 82 11.94 1.00 -18.10
N LEU A 83 10.98 0.11 -18.33
CA LEU A 83 10.28 -0.61 -17.26
C LEU A 83 11.23 -1.45 -16.40
N ARG A 84 12.15 -2.18 -17.04
CA ARG A 84 13.16 -2.96 -16.34
C ARG A 84 14.03 -2.07 -15.45
N LYS A 85 14.52 -0.95 -15.99
CA LYS A 85 15.32 0.01 -15.24
C LYS A 85 14.57 0.55 -14.02
N SER A 86 13.31 0.94 -14.16
CA SER A 86 12.51 1.42 -13.02
C SER A 86 12.30 0.36 -11.94
N ILE A 87 12.25 -0.93 -12.30
CA ILE A 87 12.18 -2.04 -11.32
C ILE A 87 13.54 -2.30 -10.68
N ASP A 88 14.63 -2.18 -11.43
CA ASP A 88 16.00 -2.39 -10.93
C ASP A 88 16.41 -1.27 -9.96
N ASP A 89 16.05 -0.02 -10.28
CA ASP A 89 16.29 1.18 -9.47
C ASP A 89 15.33 1.28 -8.25
N PHE A 90 14.37 0.35 -8.11
CA PHE A 90 13.43 0.35 -6.99
C PHE A 90 14.17 0.14 -5.64
N PRO A 91 13.87 0.93 -4.60
CA PRO A 91 14.57 0.86 -3.31
C PRO A 91 14.56 -0.56 -2.73
N ARG A 92 15.76 -1.06 -2.37
CA ARG A 92 15.93 -2.39 -1.76
C ARG A 92 15.96 -2.35 -0.23
N ASP A 93 16.26 -1.17 0.30
CA ASP A 93 16.34 -0.92 1.74
C ASP A 93 15.22 0.03 2.17
N ASN A 94 14.83 -0.08 3.44
CA ASN A 94 13.81 0.77 4.03
C ASN A 94 14.38 2.16 4.34
N ASN A 95 14.32 3.06 3.36
CA ASN A 95 14.68 4.47 3.51
C ASN A 95 13.40 5.31 3.69
N PRO A 96 13.24 6.04 4.82
CA PRO A 96 12.05 6.85 5.07
C PRO A 96 11.87 8.02 4.07
N GLU A 97 12.94 8.49 3.45
CA GLU A 97 12.90 9.59 2.48
C GLU A 97 12.60 9.12 1.04
N ALA A 98 12.57 7.79 0.81
CA ALA A 98 12.32 7.26 -0.53
C ALA A 98 10.83 7.35 -0.87
N ASP A 99 10.52 7.92 -2.04
CA ASP A 99 9.16 7.93 -2.58
C ASP A 99 8.79 6.56 -3.18
N ILE A 100 8.47 5.62 -2.30
CA ILE A 100 8.04 4.26 -2.66
C ILE A 100 6.75 4.33 -3.48
N ILE A 101 5.80 5.18 -3.08
CA ILE A 101 4.47 5.25 -3.71
C ILE A 101 4.60 5.74 -5.15
N GLY A 102 5.32 6.84 -5.39
CA GLY A 102 5.54 7.37 -6.73
C GLY A 102 6.34 6.42 -7.63
N ALA A 103 7.33 5.70 -7.08
CA ALA A 103 8.07 4.68 -7.81
C ALA A 103 7.15 3.54 -8.27
N VAL A 104 6.30 3.02 -7.39
CA VAL A 104 5.33 1.96 -7.73
C VAL A 104 4.33 2.43 -8.79
N GLU A 105 3.79 3.63 -8.66
CA GLU A 105 2.85 4.18 -9.64
C GLU A 105 3.49 4.33 -11.03
N SER A 106 4.74 4.81 -11.08
CA SER A 106 5.52 4.90 -12.31
C SER A 106 5.68 3.52 -12.96
N ILE A 107 6.08 2.50 -12.19
CA ILE A 107 6.23 1.12 -12.67
C ILE A 107 4.90 0.57 -13.20
N ARG A 108 3.80 0.74 -12.45
CA ARG A 108 2.46 0.30 -12.88
C ARG A 108 2.01 0.96 -14.17
N ASN A 109 2.26 2.26 -14.33
CA ASN A 109 1.91 3.00 -15.55
C ASN A 109 2.74 2.55 -16.76
N GLN A 110 4.03 2.34 -16.57
CA GLN A 110 4.91 1.78 -17.60
C GLN A 110 4.49 0.35 -17.98
N PHE A 111 4.11 -0.48 -17.01
CA PHE A 111 3.60 -1.83 -17.25
C PHE A 111 2.29 -1.83 -18.04
N LYS A 112 1.31 -0.98 -17.68
CA LYS A 112 0.08 -0.79 -18.46
C LYS A 112 0.39 -0.44 -19.92
N ARG A 113 1.32 0.50 -20.14
CA ARG A 113 1.76 0.89 -21.49
C ARG A 113 2.36 -0.30 -22.25
N VAL A 114 3.26 -1.07 -21.62
CA VAL A 114 3.86 -2.27 -22.24
C VAL A 114 2.79 -3.31 -22.59
N ARG A 115 1.80 -3.54 -21.72
CA ARG A 115 0.69 -4.46 -21.98
C ARG A 115 -0.14 -4.04 -23.20
N ILE A 116 -0.46 -2.75 -23.32
CA ILE A 116 -1.22 -2.23 -24.47
C ILE A 116 -0.42 -2.43 -25.77
N LEU A 117 0.88 -2.09 -25.74
CA LEU A 117 1.75 -2.21 -26.92
C LEU A 117 1.98 -3.67 -27.36
N THR A 118 1.99 -4.61 -26.41
CA THR A 118 2.20 -6.04 -26.69
C THR A 118 0.90 -6.78 -27.03
N ALA A 119 -0.24 -6.36 -26.49
CA ALA A 119 -1.57 -6.87 -26.85
C ALA A 119 -2.11 -6.34 -28.18
N GLY A 120 -1.58 -5.22 -28.68
CA GLY A 120 -2.03 -4.52 -29.90
C GLY A 120 -1.87 -5.25 -31.24
N LYS A 121 -1.63 -6.57 -31.25
CA LYS A 121 -1.74 -7.42 -32.45
C LYS A 121 -3.03 -8.26 -32.49
N VAL A 122 -4.03 -7.98 -31.65
CA VAL A 122 -5.37 -8.57 -31.76
C VAL A 122 -6.33 -7.53 -32.37
N GLY A 123 -6.59 -7.68 -33.68
CA GLY A 123 -7.80 -7.21 -34.36
C GLY A 123 -8.01 -5.70 -34.51
N LYS A 124 -7.68 -5.17 -35.70
CA LYS A 124 -8.51 -4.10 -36.30
C LYS A 124 -9.92 -4.65 -36.50
N VAL A 125 -10.78 -4.57 -35.49
CA VAL A 125 -12.22 -4.57 -35.71
C VAL A 125 -12.65 -3.11 -35.68
N VAL A 126 -12.78 -2.54 -36.87
CA VAL A 126 -13.42 -1.24 -37.07
C VAL A 126 -14.87 -1.39 -36.62
N LYS A 127 -15.18 -0.95 -35.41
CA LYS A 127 -16.57 -0.74 -35.00
C LYS A 127 -17.00 0.62 -35.52
N LYS A 128 -17.63 0.60 -36.70
CA LYS A 128 -18.37 1.73 -37.26
C LYS A 128 -19.57 1.96 -36.32
N VAL A 129 -19.48 2.95 -35.45
CA VAL A 129 -20.64 3.42 -34.68
C VAL A 129 -21.20 4.59 -35.46
N SER A 130 -22.30 4.33 -36.16
CA SER A 130 -23.17 5.34 -36.73
C SER A 130 -23.85 6.09 -35.60
N ASP A 131 -23.70 7.40 -35.61
CA ASP A 131 -24.55 8.31 -34.86
C ASP A 131 -26.01 8.03 -35.19
N ASN A 132 -26.84 7.83 -34.17
CA ASN A 132 -28.20 8.33 -34.24
C ASN A 132 -28.71 8.67 -32.84
N SER A 133 -28.77 9.96 -32.59
CA SER A 133 -29.46 10.60 -31.49
C SER A 133 -30.98 10.48 -31.66
N SER A 134 -31.68 9.98 -30.65
CA SER A 134 -33.08 10.32 -30.40
C SER A 134 -33.42 10.15 -28.92
N SER A 135 -33.27 11.25 -28.20
CA SER A 135 -34.18 11.84 -27.21
C SER A 135 -35.36 11.01 -26.67
N VAL A 136 -35.40 10.93 -25.33
CA VAL A 136 -36.55 11.19 -24.42
C VAL A 136 -37.66 10.14 -24.36
N GLU A 137 -37.87 9.55 -23.17
CA GLU A 137 -39.07 9.79 -22.34
C GLU A 137 -39.00 9.05 -21.00
N GLN A 138 -39.30 9.80 -19.93
CA GLN A 138 -39.61 9.31 -18.59
C GLN A 138 -40.89 8.46 -18.63
N LYS A 139 -40.96 7.42 -17.81
CA LYS A 139 -42.24 7.01 -17.21
C LYS A 139 -42.03 6.29 -15.89
N ASP A 140 -42.49 6.95 -14.84
CA ASP A 140 -42.81 6.41 -13.54
C ASP A 140 -43.68 5.16 -13.65
N LYS A 141 -43.38 4.15 -12.81
CA LYS A 141 -44.35 3.20 -12.26
C LYS A 141 -43.90 2.73 -10.87
N ASP A 142 -44.37 3.45 -9.86
CA ASP A 142 -45.22 2.95 -8.76
C ASP A 142 -45.06 1.53 -8.20
N LEU A 143 -45.03 1.50 -6.84
CA LEU A 143 -45.66 0.58 -5.88
C LEU A 143 -45.07 -0.85 -5.81
N SER A 144 -44.47 -1.30 -4.71
CA SER A 144 -45.04 -1.61 -3.37
C SER A 144 -43.97 -2.52 -2.69
N PHE A 145 -43.69 -2.57 -1.39
CA PHE A 145 -44.31 -2.21 -0.12
C PHE A 145 -43.27 -1.56 0.81
#